data_AF-A0A848QTQ8-F1
#
_entry.id   AF-A0A848QTQ8-F1
#
_cell.length_a   1.000
_cell.length_b   1.000
_cell.length_c   1.000
_cell.angle_alpha   90.00
_cell.angle_beta   90.00
_cell.angle_gamma   90.00
#
_symmetry.space_group_name_H-M   'P 1'
#
loop_
_entity.id
_entity.type
_entity.pdbx_description
1 polymer ?
#
loop_
_entity_poly.entity_id
_entity_poly.type
_entity_poly.pdbx_seq_one_letter_code
_entity_poly.pdbx_strand_id
1 'polypeptide(L)' 'MDKRIENVMNELINTEIWSTGLYLSLQVYFEDERLPILSSWLNSQAQDNMNKVYQMMNRICHDGGCVVINEMKRDTH' A
#
# COMPACT_ATOMS: atom_id res chain seq x y z
N MET A 1 -1.84 19.61 11.36
CA MET A 1 -0.98 19.18 10.24
C MET A 1 -1.05 20.19 9.08
N ASP A 2 0.04 20.37 8.34
CA ASP A 2 0.01 21.12 7.07
C ASP A 2 -0.77 20.35 6.00
N LYS A 3 -1.66 21.02 5.27
CA LYS A 3 -2.58 20.37 4.33
C LYS A 3 -1.89 19.82 3.08
N ARG A 4 -0.77 20.39 2.65
CA ARG A 4 0.01 19.84 1.54
C ARG A 4 0.67 18.53 1.95
N ILE A 5 1.22 18.47 3.16
CA ILE A 5 1.81 17.23 3.70
C ILE A 5 0.72 16.16 3.89
N GLU A 6 -0.46 16.55 4.38
CA GLU A 6 -1.63 15.65 4.50
C GLU A 6 -2.04 15.01 3.18
N ASN A 7 -2.13 15.81 2.12
CA ASN A 7 -2.52 15.31 0.81
C ASN A 7 -1.48 14.35 0.24
N VAL A 8 -0.19 14.70 0.33
CA VAL A 8 0.90 13.82 -0.15
C VAL A 8 0.96 12.51 0.63
N MET A 9 0.78 12.53 1.95
CA MET A 9 0.74 11.30 2.74
C MET A 9 -0.49 10.45 2.42
N ASN A 10 -1.65 11.06 2.17
CA ASN A 10 -2.83 10.33 1.71
C ASN A 10 -2.63 9.70 0.33
N GLU A 11 -2.01 10.41 -0.62
CA GLU A 11 -1.63 9.85 -1.92
C GLU A 11 -0.69 8.65 -1.77
N LEU A 12 0.31 8.77 -0.90
CA LEU A 12 1.26 7.68 -0.63
C LEU A 12 0.59 6.48 0.05
N ILE A 13 -0.31 6.70 1.03
CA ILE A 13 -1.10 5.63 1.65
C ILE A 13 -1.89 4.85 0.59
N ASN A 14 -2.59 5.54 -0.30
CA ASN A 14 -3.38 4.89 -1.35
C ASN A 14 -2.49 4.12 -2.34
N THR A 15 -1.32 4.68 -2.68
CA THR A 15 -0.35 4.02 -3.57
C THR A 15 0.22 2.74 -2.95
N GLU A 16 0.57 2.77 -1.67
CA GLU A 16 1.11 1.60 -0.96
C GLU A 16 0.03 0.52 -0.78
N ILE A 17 -1.23 0.89 -0.47
CA ILE A 17 -2.36 -0.05 -0.41
C ILE A 17 -2.60 -0.72 -1.76
N TRP A 18 -2.61 0.05 -2.86
CA TRP A 18 -2.77 -0.51 -4.20
C TRP A 18 -1.63 -1.47 -4.54
N SER A 19 -0.39 -1.07 -4.26
CA SER A 19 0.80 -1.90 -4.51
C SER A 19 0.78 -3.18 -3.67
N THR A 20 0.34 -3.12 -2.42
CA THR A 20 0.11 -4.31 -1.57
C THR A 20 -0.89 -5.26 -2.22
N GLY A 21 -2.03 -4.76 -2.71
CA GLY A 21 -3.02 -5.59 -3.40
C GLY A 21 -2.43 -6.29 -4.63
N LEU A 22 -1.65 -5.56 -5.43
CA LEU A 22 -0.93 -6.11 -6.58
C LEU A 22 0.07 -7.20 -6.16
N TYR A 23 0.92 -6.94 -5.16
CA TYR A 23 1.91 -7.91 -4.68
C TYR A 23 1.28 -9.16 -4.12
N LEU A 24 0.17 -9.04 -3.36
CA LEU A 24 -0.58 -10.20 -2.89
C LEU A 24 -1.14 -11.02 -4.06
N SER A 25 -1.67 -10.37 -5.10
CA SER A 25 -2.17 -11.10 -6.29
C SER A 25 -1.04 -11.83 -7.03
N LEU A 26 0.12 -11.20 -7.17
CA LEU A 26 1.29 -11.78 -7.83
C LEU A 26 1.92 -12.89 -6.99
N GLN A 27 1.92 -12.79 -5.66
CA GLN A 27 2.46 -13.86 -4.83
C GLN A 27 1.69 -15.17 -5.08
N VAL A 28 0.35 -15.09 -5.15
CA VAL A 28 -0.51 -16.25 -5.36
C VAL A 28 -0.24 -16.84 -6.75
N TYR A 29 -0.06 -15.99 -7.76
CA TYR A 29 0.34 -16.42 -9.10
C TYR A 29 1.69 -17.14 -9.10
N PHE A 30 2.72 -16.58 -8.46
CA PHE A 30 4.05 -17.19 -8.43
C PHE A 30 4.13 -18.45 -7.57
N GLU A 31 3.23 -18.61 -6.60
CA GLU A 31 3.06 -19.87 -5.89
C GLU A 31 2.57 -20.98 -6.84
N ASP A 32 1.56 -20.68 -7.68
CA ASP A 32 1.03 -21.61 -8.69
C ASP A 32 2.07 -21.98 -9.76
N GLU A 33 2.87 -21.00 -10.19
CA GLU A 33 4.00 -21.19 -11.12
C GLU A 33 5.21 -21.92 -10.51
N ARG A 34 5.11 -22.38 -9.25
CA ARG A 34 6.20 -23.06 -8.51
C ARG A 34 7.47 -22.21 -8.41
N LEU A 35 7.32 -20.90 -8.24
CA LEU A 35 8.38 -19.92 -8.01
C LEU A 35 8.34 -19.38 -6.56
N PRO A 36 8.61 -20.23 -5.54
CA PRO A 36 8.35 -19.91 -4.13
C PRO A 36 9.21 -18.75 -3.59
N ILE A 37 10.39 -18.52 -4.17
CA ILE A 37 11.24 -17.38 -3.80
C ILE A 37 10.58 -16.05 -4.20
N LEU A 38 10.00 -15.98 -5.40
CA LEU A 38 9.30 -14.79 -5.87
C LEU A 38 8.00 -14.57 -5.09
N SER A 39 7.25 -15.65 -4.83
CA SER A 39 6.07 -15.63 -3.95
C SER A 39 6.41 -15.06 -2.57
N SER A 40 7.43 -15.62 -1.89
CA SER A 40 7.88 -15.14 -0.57
C SER A 40 8.41 -13.70 -0.58
N TRP A 41 9.13 -13.31 -1.64
CA TRP A 41 9.63 -11.94 -1.79
C TRP A 41 8.46 -10.94 -1.90
N LEU A 42 7.44 -11.24 -2.71
CA LEU A 42 6.26 -10.38 -2.85
C LEU A 42 5.42 -10.32 -1.57
N ASN A 43 5.31 -11.42 -0.83
CA ASN A 43 4.69 -11.41 0.50
C ASN A 43 5.39 -10.41 1.43
N SER A 44 6.72 -10.45 1.44
CA SER A 44 7.53 -9.55 2.26
C SER A 44 7.33 -8.09 1.85
N GLN A 45 7.29 -7.81 0.53
CA GLN A 45 6.99 -6.46 0.03
C GLN A 45 5.58 -5.98 0.43
N ALA A 46 4.57 -6.86 0.35
CA ALA A 46 3.20 -6.54 0.75
C ALA A 46 3.11 -6.18 2.25
N GLN A 47 3.82 -6.92 3.10
CA GLN A 47 3.91 -6.67 4.54
C GLN A 47 4.63 -5.35 4.85
N ASP A 48 5.77 -5.10 4.20
CA ASP A 48 6.54 -3.85 4.37
C ASP A 48 5.70 -2.63 3.99
N ASN A 49 4.95 -2.71 2.89
CA ASN A 49 4.06 -1.63 2.46
C ASN A 49 2.93 -1.38 3.46
N MET A 50 2.30 -2.42 4.00
CA MET A 50 1.29 -2.25 5.05
C MET A 50 1.88 -1.66 6.33
N ASN A 51 3.11 -2.03 6.70
CA ASN A 51 3.80 -1.42 7.83
C ASN A 51 4.00 0.10 7.61
N LYS A 52 4.42 0.52 6.41
CA LYS A 52 4.51 1.94 6.07
C LYS A 52 3.14 2.63 6.13
N VAL A 53 2.08 2.00 5.62
CA VAL A 53 0.71 2.52 5.71
C VAL A 53 0.32 2.78 7.16
N TYR A 54 0.51 1.81 8.06
CA TYR A 54 0.20 2.00 9.48
C TYR A 54 1.02 3.14 10.11
N GLN A 55 2.31 3.25 9.78
CA GLN A 55 3.16 4.34 10.28
C GLN A 55 2.65 5.71 9.80
N MET A 56 2.29 5.84 8.52
CA MET A 56 1.75 7.09 7.97
C MET A 56 0.39 7.44 8.56
N MET A 57 -0.51 6.46 8.71
CA MET A 57 -1.82 6.67 9.33
C MET A 57 -1.68 7.15 10.78
N ASN A 58 -0.79 6.53 11.55
CA ASN A 58 -0.48 6.94 12.92
C ASN A 58 0.07 8.36 12.96
N ARG A 59 0.96 8.72 12.02
CA ARG A 59 1.51 10.07 11.92
C ARG A 59 0.44 11.12 11.61
N ILE A 60 -0.43 10.85 10.63
CA ILE A 60 -1.57 11.72 10.28
C ILE A 60 -2.47 11.94 11.49
N CYS A 61 -2.83 10.86 12.18
CA CYS A 61 -3.70 10.90 13.36
C CYS A 61 -3.07 11.72 14.49
N HIS A 62 -1.78 11.50 14.78
CA HIS A 62 -1.05 12.24 15.81
C HIS A 62 -0.98 13.74 15.53
N ASP A 63 -0.83 14.13 14.26
CA ASP A 63 -0.74 15.53 13.85
C ASP A 63 -2.12 16.20 13.62
N GLY A 64 -3.21 15.50 13.98
CA GLY A 64 -4.60 15.98 13.90
C GLY A 64 -5.16 16.06 12.47
N GLY A 65 -4.61 15.30 11.53
CA GLY A 65 -5.11 15.19 10.15
C GLY A 65 -6.13 14.08 9.95
N CYS A 66 -6.63 13.94 8.72
CA CYS A 66 -7.52 12.84 8.34
C CYS A 66 -6.90 11.92 7.29
N VAL A 67 -7.08 10.62 7.49
CA VAL A 67 -6.74 9.60 6.49
C VAL A 67 -7.93 9.43 5.54
N VAL A 68 -7.66 9.49 4.24
CA VAL A 68 -8.66 9.28 3.18
C VAL A 68 -8.22 8.11 2.31
N ILE A 69 -9.03 7.05 2.31
CA ILE A 69 -8.85 5.91 1.41
C ILE A 69 -9.78 6.12 0.22
N ASN A 70 -9.20 6.18 -0.96
CA ASN A 70 -9.90 6.42 -2.21
C ASN A 70 -10.26 5.11 -2.91
N GLU A 71 -11.30 5.17 -3.74
CA GLU A 71 -11.55 4.09 -4.68
C GLU A 71 -10.36 3.94 -5.64
N MET A 72 -9.91 2.70 -5.83
CA MET A 72 -8.86 2.38 -6.78
C MET A 72 -9.44 2.51 -8.20
N LYS A 73 -9.13 3.60 -8.89
CA LYS A 73 -9.45 3.73 -10.31
C LYS A 73 -8.52 2.80 -11.09
N ARG A 74 -9.12 1.82 -11.77
CA ARG A 74 -8.42 1.04 -12.78
C ARG A 74 -8.40 1.90 -14.04
N ASP A 75 -7.22 2.34 -14.47
CA ASP A 75 -7.11 3.06 -15.74
C ASP A 75 -7.58 2.13 -16.87
N THR A 76 -8.79 2.38 -17.36
CA THR A 76 -9.32 1.76 -18.57
C THR A 76 -8.85 2.60 -19.74
N HIS A 77 -7.66 2.27 -20.26
CA HIS A 77 -7.25 2.68 -21.59
C HIS A 77 -7.90 1.77 -22.65
#